data_AF-A0A8T4VBQ8-F1
#
_entry.id   AF-A0A8T4VBQ8-F1
#
_cell.length_a   1.000
_cell.length_b   1.000
_cell.length_c   1.000
_cell.angle_alpha   90.00
_cell.angle_beta   90.00
_cell.angle_gamma   90.00
#
_symmetry.space_group_name_H-M   'P 1'
#
loop_
_entity.id
_entity.type
_entity.pdbx_description
1 polymer ?
#
loop_
_entity_poly.entity_id
_entity_poly.type
_entity_poly.pdbx_seq_one_letter_code
_entity_poly.pdbx_strand_id
1 'polypeptide(L)'
;MKQALIKKNILDLKYNKNLQYLNTTIICLLAFYIGISIAFLTSQVKPNLQEIIPLSLITGLFTSISIILLLKFKNIMQNIENEITNL
;
A
#
# COMPACT_ATOMS: atom_id res chain seq x y z
N MET A 1 27.73 -8.34 22.23
CA MET A 1 26.41 -9.01 22.40
C MET A 1 25.24 -8.06 22.60
N LYS A 2 25.19 -7.22 23.66
CA LYS A 2 24.03 -6.33 23.91
C LYS A 2 23.70 -5.35 22.77
N GLN A 3 24.70 -4.76 22.11
CA GLN A 3 24.47 -3.81 21.01
C GLN A 3 23.84 -4.45 19.75
N ALA A 4 24.25 -5.67 19.40
CA ALA A 4 23.67 -6.41 18.26
C ALA A 4 22.19 -6.77 18.52
N LEU A 5 21.87 -7.19 19.75
CA LEU A 5 20.49 -7.44 20.19
C LEU A 5 19.62 -6.19 20.10
N ILE A 6 20.11 -5.04 20.57
CA ILE A 6 19.39 -3.76 20.48
C ILE A 6 19.16 -3.39 19.01
N LYS A 7 20.19 -3.53 18.15
CA LYS A 7 20.08 -3.23 16.73
C LYS A 7 19.04 -4.13 16.05
N LYS A 8 19.04 -5.44 16.31
CA LYS A 8 18.03 -6.37 15.81
C LYS A 8 16.62 -5.96 16.22
N ASN A 9 16.39 -5.67 17.51
CA ASN A 9 15.08 -5.24 18.00
C ASN A 9 14.58 -3.97 17.31
N ILE A 10 15.45 -3.00 17.04
CA ILE A 10 15.09 -1.78 16.30
C ILE A 10 14.71 -2.11 14.86
N LEU A 11 15.44 -3.02 14.21
CA LEU A 11 15.13 -3.48 12.86
C LEU A 11 13.79 -4.24 12.80
N ASP A 12 13.52 -5.12 13.76
CA ASP A 12 12.25 -5.84 13.88
C ASP A 12 11.06 -4.86 14.08
N LEU A 13 11.23 -3.84 14.93
CA LEU A 13 10.22 -2.80 15.11
C LEU A 13 9.97 -2.00 13.83
N LYS A 14 11.02 -1.67 13.08
CA LYS A 14 10.89 -0.99 11.78
C LYS A 14 10.23 -1.89 10.75
N TYR A 15 10.55 -3.18 10.72
CA TYR A 15 9.92 -4.14 9.81
C TYR A 15 8.42 -4.20 10.06
N ASN A 16 8.00 -4.41 11.31
CA ASN A 16 6.59 -4.47 11.69
C ASN A 16 5.83 -3.19 11.34
N LYS A 17 6.45 -2.02 11.57
CA LYS A 17 5.87 -0.73 11.18
C LYS A 17 5.62 -0.65 9.67
N ASN A 18 6.59 -1.07 8.85
CA ASN A 18 6.46 -1.03 7.39
C ASN A 18 5.48 -2.10 6.86
N LEU A 19 5.44 -3.28 7.47
CA LEU A 19 4.45 -4.31 7.19
C LEU A 19 3.03 -3.79 7.46
N GLN A 20 2.84 -3.07 8.57
CA GLN A 20 1.56 -2.45 8.87
C GLN A 20 1.17 -1.40 7.81
N TYR A 21 2.11 -0.55 7.38
CA TYR A 21 1.83 0.41 6.29
C TYR A 21 1.51 -0.27 4.96
N LEU A 22 2.21 -1.35 4.62
CA LEU A 22 1.92 -2.16 3.44
C LEU A 22 0.48 -2.70 3.51
N ASN A 23 0.13 -3.35 4.61
CA ASN A 23 -1.20 -3.94 4.82
C ASN A 23 -2.31 -2.87 4.78
N THR A 24 -2.11 -1.74 5.45
CA THR A 24 -3.07 -0.62 5.40
C THR A 24 -3.23 -0.09 3.97
N THR A 25 -2.15 0.02 3.20
CA THR A 25 -2.22 0.45 1.79
C THR A 25 -3.05 -0.53 0.95
N ILE A 26 -2.87 -1.83 1.15
CA ILE A 26 -3.66 -2.88 0.47
C ILE A 26 -5.15 -2.76 0.85
N ILE A 27 -5.46 -2.62 2.15
CA ILE A 27 -6.83 -2.49 2.64
C ILE A 27 -7.50 -1.24 2.04
N CYS A 28 -6.81 -0.09 2.04
CA CYS A 28 -7.34 1.14 1.44
C CYS A 28 -7.60 0.98 -0.07
N LEU A 29 -6.70 0.31 -0.80
CA LEU A 29 -6.91 0.00 -2.21
C LEU A 29 -8.15 -0.87 -2.43
N LEU A 30 -8.29 -1.95 -1.67
CA LEU A 30 -9.45 -2.84 -1.77
C LEU A 30 -10.75 -2.11 -1.45
N ALA A 31 -10.76 -1.31 -0.37
CA ALA A 31 -11.92 -0.51 0.02
C ALA A 31 -12.31 0.49 -1.08
N PHE A 32 -11.32 1.15 -1.70
CA PHE A 32 -11.54 2.05 -2.83
C PHE A 32 -12.18 1.34 -4.03
N TYR A 33 -11.66 0.18 -4.44
CA TYR A 33 -12.23 -0.59 -5.54
C TYR A 33 -13.62 -1.15 -5.25
N ILE A 34 -13.88 -1.58 -4.01
CA ILE A 34 -15.21 -1.99 -3.57
C ILE A 34 -16.18 -0.80 -3.67
N GLY A 35 -15.77 0.37 -3.20
CA GLY A 35 -16.57 1.60 -3.29
C GLY A 35 -16.92 1.97 -4.73
N ILE A 36 -15.94 1.94 -5.63
CA ILE A 36 -16.17 2.15 -7.07
C ILE A 36 -17.14 1.11 -7.63
N SER A 37 -16.95 -0.16 -7.29
CA SER A 37 -17.82 -1.26 -7.77
C SER A 37 -19.27 -1.07 -7.32
N ILE A 38 -19.47 -0.69 -6.05
CA ILE A 38 -20.80 -0.38 -5.52
C ILE A 38 -21.41 0.84 -6.23
N ALA A 39 -20.63 1.89 -6.49
CA ALA A 39 -21.10 3.09 -7.18
C ALA A 39 -21.60 2.78 -8.61
N PHE A 40 -20.92 1.87 -9.31
CA PHE A 40 -21.39 1.37 -10.61
C PHE A 40 -22.64 0.49 -10.49
N LEU A 41 -22.68 -0.45 -9.54
CA LEU A 41 -23.83 -1.35 -9.34
C LEU A 41 -25.10 -0.61 -8.92
N THR A 42 -24.96 0.43 -8.11
CA THR A 42 -26.08 1.27 -7.65
C THR A 42 -26.50 2.34 -8.67
N SER A 43 -25.89 2.35 -9.87
CA SER A 43 -26.12 3.35 -10.91
C SER A 43 -25.93 4.80 -10.43
N GLN A 44 -25.13 5.00 -9.39
CA GLN A 44 -24.74 6.35 -8.93
C GLN A 44 -23.79 7.02 -9.93
N VAL A 45 -23.07 6.22 -10.72
CA VAL A 45 -22.27 6.66 -11.86
C VAL A 45 -22.97 6.19 -13.13
N LYS A 46 -23.33 7.13 -13.99
CA LYS A 46 -23.90 6.84 -15.31
C LYS A 46 -22.79 6.39 -16.25
N PRO A 47 -23.06 5.47 -17.19
CA PRO A 47 -22.07 5.00 -18.15
C PRO A 47 -21.84 6.01 -19.30
N ASN A 48 -21.82 7.32 -18.99
CA ASN A 48 -21.53 8.37 -19.95
C ASN A 48 -20.03 8.68 -19.94
N LEU A 49 -19.50 9.15 -21.08
CA LEU A 49 -18.08 9.52 -21.17
C LEU A 49 -17.71 10.66 -20.20
N GLN A 50 -18.66 11.53 -19.88
CA GLN A 50 -18.45 12.67 -18.99
C GLN A 50 -18.15 12.28 -17.54
N GLU A 51 -18.71 11.18 -17.02
CA GLU A 51 -18.45 10.69 -15.67
C GLU A 51 -17.33 9.63 -15.65
N ILE A 52 -17.24 8.79 -16.70
CA ILE A 52 -16.22 7.73 -16.78
C ILE A 52 -14.80 8.30 -16.89
N ILE A 53 -14.59 9.32 -17.73
CA ILE A 53 -13.25 9.90 -17.95
C ILE A 53 -12.64 10.43 -16.64
N PRO A 54 -13.28 11.35 -15.89
CA PRO A 54 -12.71 11.85 -14.64
C PRO A 54 -12.55 10.75 -13.60
N LEU A 55 -13.50 9.81 -13.50
CA LEU A 55 -13.38 8.67 -12.59
C LEU A 55 -12.17 7.79 -12.92
N SER A 56 -11.92 7.52 -14.21
CA SER A 56 -10.77 6.72 -14.65
C SER A 56 -9.44 7.43 -14.36
N LEU A 57 -9.37 8.75 -14.51
CA LEU A 57 -8.18 9.55 -14.20
C LEU A 57 -7.89 9.53 -12.69
N ILE A 58 -8.90 9.75 -11.85
CA ILE A 58 -8.76 9.69 -10.39
C ILE A 58 -8.35 8.29 -9.94
N THR A 59 -8.99 7.26 -10.49
CA THR A 59 -8.67 5.85 -10.22
C THR A 59 -7.24 5.52 -10.62
N GLY A 60 -6.81 5.95 -11.80
CA GLY A 60 -5.45 5.76 -12.29
C GLY A 60 -4.41 6.44 -11.42
N LEU A 61 -4.65 7.69 -11.02
CA LEU A 61 -3.75 8.46 -10.15
C LEU A 61 -3.64 7.82 -8.76
N PHE A 62 -4.77 7.50 -8.14
CA PHE A 62 -4.79 6.87 -6.81
C PHE A 62 -4.07 5.51 -6.83
N THR A 63 -4.40 4.66 -7.83
CA THR A 63 -3.78 3.35 -7.99
C THR A 63 -2.28 3.45 -8.21
N SER A 64 -1.82 4.39 -9.04
CA SER A 64 -0.41 4.60 -9.32
C SER A 64 0.36 4.97 -8.04
N ILE A 65 -0.18 5.89 -7.25
CA ILE A 65 0.42 6.29 -5.96
C ILE A 65 0.50 5.08 -5.01
N SER A 66 -0.58 4.32 -4.91
CA SER A 66 -0.59 3.14 -4.04
C SER A 66 0.41 2.07 -4.48
N ILE A 67 0.55 1.82 -5.79
CA ILE A 67 1.57 0.89 -6.32
C ILE A 67 2.98 1.35 -5.94
N ILE A 68 3.28 2.65 -6.11
CA ILE A 68 4.58 3.22 -5.72
C ILE A 68 4.84 3.01 -4.23
N LEU A 69 3.85 3.25 -3.38
CA LEU A 69 3.96 3.03 -1.93
C LEU A 69 4.16 1.56 -1.59
N LEU A 70 3.41 0.63 -2.20
CA LEU A 70 3.55 -0.80 -1.99
C LEU A 70 4.96 -1.28 -2.36
N LEU A 71 5.48 -0.87 -3.51
CA LEU A 71 6.85 -1.20 -3.94
C LEU A 71 7.88 -0.62 -2.98
N LYS A 72 7.70 0.63 -2.53
CA LYS A 72 8.60 1.27 -1.56
C LYS A 72 8.64 0.50 -0.24
N PHE A 73 7.49 0.15 0.33
CA PHE A 73 7.44 -0.58 1.59
C PHE A 73 7.98 -2.01 1.45
N LYS A 74 7.68 -2.69 0.35
CA LYS A 74 8.25 -4.00 0.03
C LYS A 74 9.79 -3.95 -0.02
N ASN A 75 10.36 -2.97 -0.73
CA ASN A 75 11.81 -2.82 -0.83
C ASN A 75 12.45 -2.51 0.53
N ILE A 76 11.84 -1.64 1.34
CA ILE A 76 12.33 -1.34 2.70
C ILE A 76 12.34 -2.60 3.56
N MET A 77 11.27 -3.39 3.52
CA MET A 77 11.17 -4.63 4.28
C MET A 77 12.23 -5.65 3.86
N GLN A 78 12.45 -5.84 2.56
CA GLN A 78 13.50 -6.72 2.04
C GLN A 78 14.90 -6.26 2.50
N ASN A 79 15.16 -4.96 2.49
CA ASN A 79 16.43 -4.42 2.97
C ASN A 79 16.63 -4.68 4.47
N ILE A 80 15.58 -4.51 5.29
CA ILE A 80 15.63 -4.80 6.72
C ILE A 80 15.90 -6.30 6.97
N GLU A 81 15.25 -7.18 6.21
CA GLU A 81 15.46 -8.63 6.31
C GLU A 81 16.90 -9.02 5.95
N ASN A 82 17.46 -8.41 4.90
CA ASN A 82 18.86 -8.57 4.53
C ASN A 82 19.81 -8.05 5.63
N GLU A 83 19.51 -6.92 6.26
CA GLU A 83 20.30 -6.39 7.38
C GLU A 83 20.27 -7.29 8.62
N ILE A 84 19.11 -7.90 8.93
CA ILE A 84 18.97 -8.83 10.05
C ILE A 84 19.73 -10.13 9.78
N THR A 85 19.71 -10.62 8.54
CA THR A 85 20.39 -11.87 8.16
C THR A 85 21.91 -11.72 8.20
N ASN A 86 22.42 -10.52 7.93
CA ASN A 86 23.85 -10.20 7.94
C ASN A 86 24.38 -9.69 9.31
N LEU A 87 23.56 -9.74 10.37
CA LEU A 87 23.91 -9.33 11.74
C LEU A 87 24.44 -10.48 12.60
#